data_AF-G8RPZ5-F1
#
_entry.id   AF-G8RPZ5-F1
#
_cell.length_a   1.000
_cell.length_b   1.000
_cell.length_c   1.000
_cell.angle_alpha   90.00
_cell.angle_beta   90.00
_cell.angle_gamma   90.00
#
_symmetry.space_group_name_H-M   'P 1'
#
loop_
_entity.id
_entity.type
_entity.pdbx_description
1 polymer ?
#
loop_
_entity_poly.entity_id
_entity_poly.type
_entity_poly.pdbx_seq_one_letter_code
_entity_poly.pdbx_strand_id
1 'polypeptide(L)'
;MIAGDRAPDFTLLDHAGRPQTLSALLADGPVVLFFFPLASSPICTAQACHFRDLSDEFAAVGAQRVGISTDTVDKQAHFAQQRSFDYPLLSDAEGVVAELFGVRRGRLAKLRTSFARETARHGKHTRRRGLLARVLPVRRTTFVIDTDRTVLRVVSNELRASAHADEALSFLRDHEPAEVKAGPVGDRLAESETAEPSLVRPYPLTAGRTGADVDVPLDAEIEALAVTSKRPPWPKSDVRGQILTSCARRHSVAEIAAALSLPLGATRFLVGDLVGQGYLRVHARTGDAITIDQRRELIARTLQGLRALADT
;
A
#
# COMPACT_ATOMS: atom_id res chain seq x y z
N MET A 1 -9.40 5.27 -9.22
CA MET A 1 -9.71 3.87 -9.50
C MET A 1 -9.17 3.01 -8.36
N ILE A 2 -9.93 2.01 -7.93
CA ILE A 2 -9.61 1.09 -6.83
C ILE A 2 -9.82 -0.36 -7.29
N ALA A 3 -9.44 -1.34 -6.46
CA ALA A 3 -9.73 -2.74 -6.75
C ALA A 3 -11.25 -2.97 -6.85
N GLY A 4 -11.67 -3.82 -7.79
CA GLY A 4 -13.06 -4.08 -8.16
C GLY A 4 -13.64 -3.12 -9.21
N ASP A 5 -13.00 -1.99 -9.48
CA ASP A 5 -13.42 -1.11 -10.58
C ASP A 5 -13.15 -1.77 -11.94
N ARG A 6 -13.96 -1.45 -12.95
CA ARG A 6 -13.67 -1.82 -14.34
C ARG A 6 -12.74 -0.79 -14.97
N ALA A 7 -11.58 -1.23 -15.43
CA ALA A 7 -10.62 -0.40 -16.14
C ALA A 7 -11.22 0.13 -17.47
N PRO A 8 -11.13 1.44 -17.72
CA PRO A 8 -11.56 2.01 -19.00
C PRO A 8 -10.66 1.48 -20.11
N ASP A 9 -11.26 1.15 -21.25
CA ASP A 9 -10.47 0.77 -22.42
C ASP A 9 -9.85 2.03 -23.05
N PHE A 10 -8.67 1.88 -23.64
CA PHE A 10 -7.93 2.97 -24.27
C PHE A 10 -7.03 2.43 -25.37
N THR A 11 -6.61 3.31 -26.28
CA THR A 11 -5.58 3.03 -27.27
C THR A 11 -4.49 4.10 -27.18
N LEU A 12 -3.24 3.68 -27.01
CA LEU A 12 -2.06 4.54 -27.02
C LEU A 12 -1.00 3.97 -27.97
N LEU A 13 -0.08 4.83 -28.40
CA LEU A 13 1.09 4.37 -29.15
C LEU A 13 2.13 3.79 -28.20
N ASP A 14 2.70 2.63 -28.56
CA ASP A 14 3.88 2.08 -27.91
C ASP A 14 5.16 2.78 -28.38
N HIS A 15 6.28 2.40 -27.75
CA HIS A 15 7.63 2.85 -28.05
C HIS A 15 8.13 2.51 -29.48
N ALA A 16 7.41 1.70 -30.24
CA ALA A 16 7.67 1.43 -31.66
C ALA A 16 6.69 2.18 -32.58
N GLY A 17 5.83 3.05 -32.03
CA GLY A 17 4.81 3.79 -32.76
C GLY A 17 3.59 2.95 -33.15
N ARG A 18 3.43 1.74 -32.60
CA ARG A 18 2.29 0.87 -32.88
C ARG A 18 1.15 1.13 -31.91
N PRO A 19 -0.11 1.15 -32.35
CA PRO A 19 -1.25 1.29 -31.45
C PRO A 19 -1.40 0.03 -30.59
N GLN A 20 -1.53 0.23 -29.28
CA GLN A 20 -1.82 -0.79 -28.28
C GLN A 20 -3.12 -0.45 -27.58
N THR A 21 -4.07 -1.39 -27.60
CA THR A 21 -5.37 -1.25 -26.93
C THR A 21 -5.40 -2.15 -25.70
N LEU A 22 -5.90 -1.65 -24.56
CA LEU A 22 -5.91 -2.43 -23.32
C LEU A 22 -6.66 -3.77 -23.47
N SER A 23 -7.82 -3.77 -24.14
CA SER A 23 -8.57 -5.00 -24.41
C SER A 23 -7.81 -6.02 -25.27
N ALA A 24 -6.93 -5.57 -26.17
CA ALA A 24 -6.08 -6.46 -26.96
C ALA A 24 -4.91 -7.02 -26.14
N LEU A 25 -4.31 -6.21 -25.28
CA LEU A 25 -3.24 -6.64 -24.36
C LEU A 25 -3.74 -7.68 -23.34
N LEU A 26 -5.02 -7.62 -22.98
CA LEU A 26 -5.67 -8.54 -22.05
C LEU A 26 -6.10 -9.88 -22.69
N ALA A 27 -5.92 -10.07 -24.01
CA ALA A 27 -6.40 -11.26 -24.71
C ALA A 27 -5.69 -12.55 -24.26
N ASP A 28 -4.41 -12.45 -23.87
CA ASP A 28 -3.59 -13.62 -23.50
C ASP A 28 -3.40 -13.77 -21.98
N GLY A 29 -3.97 -12.85 -21.18
CA GLY A 29 -3.88 -12.91 -19.72
C GLY A 29 -3.94 -11.54 -19.03
N PRO A 30 -3.81 -11.51 -17.70
CA PRO A 30 -3.84 -10.28 -16.92
C PRO A 30 -2.73 -9.29 -17.33
N VAL A 31 -3.02 -8.00 -17.23
CA VAL A 31 -2.05 -6.93 -17.49
C VAL A 31 -1.66 -6.23 -16.18
N VAL A 32 -0.36 -6.16 -15.92
CA VAL A 32 0.26 -5.35 -14.88
C VAL A 32 0.66 -3.99 -15.49
N LEU A 33 -0.26 -3.04 -15.37
CA LEU A 33 -0.15 -1.70 -15.93
C LEU A 33 0.49 -0.73 -14.92
N PHE A 34 1.70 -0.25 -15.17
CA PHE A 34 2.40 0.67 -14.26
C PHE A 34 2.62 2.05 -14.86
N PHE A 35 2.17 3.07 -14.15
CA PHE A 35 2.39 4.47 -14.45
C PHE A 35 3.68 4.95 -13.81
N PHE A 36 4.54 5.63 -14.58
CA PHE A 36 5.75 6.26 -14.06
C PHE A 36 5.83 7.74 -14.45
N PRO A 37 6.38 8.62 -13.59
CA PRO A 37 6.33 10.06 -13.84
C PRO A 37 7.19 10.59 -14.98
N LEU A 38 8.35 9.96 -15.24
CA LEU A 38 9.36 10.47 -16.18
C LEU A 38 10.31 9.36 -16.63
N ALA A 39 10.34 9.08 -17.94
CA ALA A 39 11.25 8.14 -18.58
C ALA A 39 12.72 8.49 -18.32
N SER A 40 13.59 7.47 -18.29
CA SER A 40 15.05 7.62 -18.10
C SER A 40 15.50 8.33 -16.80
N SER A 41 14.59 8.63 -15.87
CA SER A 41 14.96 9.13 -14.54
C SER A 41 15.43 7.99 -13.62
N PRO A 42 16.28 8.24 -12.60
CA PRO A 42 16.90 7.16 -11.82
C PRO A 42 15.89 6.20 -11.17
N ILE A 43 14.86 6.73 -10.51
CA ILE A 43 13.86 5.92 -9.81
C ILE A 43 12.95 5.17 -10.80
N CYS A 44 12.57 5.80 -11.92
CA CYS A 44 11.75 5.12 -12.93
C CYS A 44 12.56 4.07 -13.71
N THR A 45 13.84 4.31 -13.93
CA THR A 45 14.77 3.33 -14.50
C THR A 45 14.85 2.11 -13.59
N ALA A 46 15.06 2.30 -12.29
CA ALA A 46 15.07 1.19 -11.34
C ALA A 46 13.73 0.44 -11.32
N GLN A 47 12.58 1.14 -11.35
CA GLN A 47 11.27 0.49 -11.43
C GLN A 47 11.12 -0.37 -12.69
N ALA A 48 11.38 0.22 -13.86
CA ALA A 48 11.18 -0.44 -15.14
C ALA A 48 12.16 -1.60 -15.33
N CYS A 49 13.44 -1.43 -14.98
CA CYS A 49 14.39 -2.53 -14.96
C CYS A 49 13.94 -3.66 -14.03
N HIS A 50 13.37 -3.37 -12.86
CA HIS A 50 12.87 -4.41 -11.96
C HIS A 50 11.71 -5.21 -12.57
N PHE A 51 10.79 -4.56 -13.31
CA PHE A 51 9.76 -5.27 -14.08
C PHE A 51 10.36 -6.14 -15.21
N ARG A 52 11.43 -5.68 -15.85
CA ARG A 52 12.16 -6.45 -16.87
C ARG A 52 12.83 -7.68 -16.24
N ASP A 53 13.51 -7.48 -15.10
CA ASP A 53 14.30 -8.51 -14.45
C ASP A 53 13.43 -9.64 -13.87
N LEU A 54 12.13 -9.40 -13.65
CA LEU A 54 11.13 -10.39 -13.25
C LEU A 54 10.31 -10.97 -14.43
N SER A 55 10.84 -10.93 -15.65
CA SER A 55 10.12 -11.35 -16.87
C SER A 55 9.57 -12.77 -16.79
N ASP A 56 10.42 -13.71 -16.40
CA ASP A 56 10.08 -15.13 -16.35
C ASP A 56 9.01 -15.41 -15.28
N GLU A 57 9.06 -14.71 -14.15
CA GLU A 57 8.08 -14.86 -13.08
C GLU A 57 6.71 -14.29 -13.47
N PHE A 58 6.66 -13.17 -14.19
CA PHE A 58 5.40 -12.66 -14.73
C PHE A 58 4.85 -13.57 -15.83
N ALA A 59 5.71 -14.13 -16.68
CA ALA A 59 5.31 -15.12 -17.68
C ALA A 59 4.75 -16.40 -17.03
N ALA A 60 5.35 -16.86 -15.92
CA ALA A 60 4.89 -18.05 -15.19
C ALA A 60 3.47 -17.90 -14.60
N VAL A 61 3.04 -16.68 -14.29
CA VAL A 61 1.66 -16.37 -13.85
C VAL A 61 0.75 -15.88 -14.99
N GLY A 62 1.22 -15.98 -16.24
CA GLY A 62 0.46 -15.58 -17.43
C GLY A 62 0.20 -14.08 -17.56
N ALA A 63 0.96 -13.23 -16.86
CA ALA A 63 0.71 -11.80 -16.82
C ALA A 63 1.65 -11.00 -17.71
N GLN A 64 1.09 -10.00 -18.41
CA GLN A 64 1.84 -9.07 -19.24
C GLN A 64 2.21 -7.81 -18.46
N ARG A 65 3.40 -7.26 -18.73
CA ARG A 65 3.87 -6.00 -18.11
C ARG A 65 3.69 -4.86 -19.10
N VAL A 66 3.15 -3.72 -18.67
CA VAL A 66 2.93 -2.57 -19.56
C VAL A 66 3.23 -1.28 -18.80
N GLY A 67 4.15 -0.46 -19.32
CA GLY A 67 4.50 0.82 -18.72
C GLY A 67 3.79 2.00 -19.40
N ILE A 68 3.35 3.01 -18.66
CA ILE A 68 2.78 4.25 -19.21
C ILE A 68 3.43 5.48 -18.56
N SER A 69 3.77 6.49 -19.36
CA SER A 69 4.01 7.86 -18.87
C SER A 69 3.50 8.90 -19.87
N THR A 70 3.57 10.18 -19.48
CA THR A 70 3.27 11.32 -20.37
C THR A 70 4.45 11.69 -21.27
N ASP A 71 5.48 10.86 -21.36
CA ASP A 71 6.58 11.07 -22.28
C ASP A 71 6.16 10.71 -23.71
N THR A 72 6.77 11.37 -24.70
CA THR A 72 6.51 11.13 -26.12
C THR A 72 6.98 9.74 -26.55
N VAL A 73 6.44 9.26 -27.68
CA VAL A 73 6.86 7.98 -28.31
C VAL A 73 8.38 7.90 -28.45
N ASP A 74 9.04 8.95 -28.96
CA ASP A 74 10.50 8.96 -29.14
C ASP A 74 11.27 8.81 -27.83
N LYS A 75 10.79 9.43 -26.74
CA LYS A 75 11.40 9.29 -25.41
C LYS A 75 11.22 7.88 -24.86
N GLN A 76 10.04 7.28 -25.07
CA GLN A 76 9.79 5.89 -24.69
C GLN A 76 10.64 4.93 -25.52
N ALA A 77 10.80 5.16 -26.83
CA ALA A 77 11.65 4.39 -27.73
C ALA A 77 13.11 4.40 -27.26
N HIS A 78 13.64 5.59 -27.00
CA HIS A 78 14.99 5.75 -26.47
C HIS A 78 15.16 5.06 -25.12
N PHE A 79 14.19 5.21 -24.20
CA PHE A 79 14.26 4.57 -22.89
C PHE A 79 14.20 3.03 -22.98
N ALA A 80 13.31 2.50 -23.81
CA ALA A 80 13.18 1.06 -24.06
C ALA A 80 14.44 0.47 -24.68
N GLN A 81 15.03 1.16 -25.67
CA GLN A 81 16.27 0.72 -26.30
C GLN A 81 17.44 0.74 -25.31
N GLN A 82 17.60 1.83 -24.54
CA GLN A 82 18.70 1.99 -23.59
C GLN A 82 18.70 0.98 -22.43
N ARG A 83 17.53 0.39 -22.14
CA ARG A 83 17.35 -0.57 -21.05
C ARG A 83 16.91 -1.95 -21.53
N SER A 84 16.82 -2.15 -22.84
CA SER A 84 16.44 -3.42 -23.48
C SER A 84 15.16 -3.99 -22.87
N PHE A 85 14.09 -3.18 -22.80
CA PHE A 85 12.80 -3.66 -22.30
C PHE A 85 12.15 -4.60 -23.31
N ASP A 86 11.67 -5.73 -22.83
CA ASP A 86 10.98 -6.80 -23.57
C ASP A 86 9.46 -6.64 -23.56
N TYR A 87 8.95 -5.53 -23.03
CA TYR A 87 7.54 -5.24 -22.86
C TYR A 87 7.20 -3.81 -23.34
N PRO A 88 5.93 -3.52 -23.68
CA PRO A 88 5.56 -2.22 -24.23
C PRO A 88 5.61 -1.10 -23.18
N LEU A 89 6.28 0.00 -23.54
CA LEU A 89 6.08 1.32 -22.95
C LEU A 89 5.15 2.16 -23.84
N LEU A 90 4.10 2.74 -23.26
CA LEU A 90 3.09 3.54 -23.96
C LEU A 90 3.25 5.02 -23.66
N SER A 91 2.98 5.84 -24.67
CA SER A 91 3.03 7.31 -24.62
C SER A 91 1.63 7.89 -24.42
N ASP A 92 1.31 8.32 -23.19
CA ASP A 92 0.11 9.10 -22.85
C ASP A 92 0.43 10.61 -22.88
N ALA A 93 0.88 11.12 -24.03
CA ALA A 93 1.41 12.48 -24.15
C ALA A 93 0.46 13.56 -23.63
N GLU A 94 -0.86 13.37 -23.81
CA GLU A 94 -1.90 14.28 -23.35
C GLU A 94 -2.32 14.05 -21.89
N GLY A 95 -1.92 12.93 -21.28
CA GLY A 95 -2.27 12.55 -19.91
C GLY A 95 -3.73 12.12 -19.72
N VAL A 96 -4.42 11.76 -20.80
CA VAL A 96 -5.85 11.40 -20.79
C VAL A 96 -6.05 10.08 -20.08
N VAL A 97 -5.20 9.09 -20.36
CA VAL A 97 -5.28 7.78 -19.70
C VAL A 97 -4.90 7.90 -18.23
N ALA A 98 -3.87 8.67 -17.91
CA ALA A 98 -3.50 8.99 -16.53
C ALA A 98 -4.65 9.67 -15.75
N GLU A 99 -5.48 10.47 -16.41
CA GLU A 99 -6.67 11.07 -15.80
C GLU A 99 -7.79 10.05 -15.59
N LEU A 100 -8.07 9.20 -16.59
CA LEU A 100 -9.05 8.12 -16.51
C LEU A 100 -8.75 7.15 -15.36
N PHE A 101 -7.47 6.82 -15.17
CA PHE A 101 -7.00 5.95 -14.08
C PHE A 101 -6.89 6.68 -12.73
N GLY A 102 -7.08 8.01 -12.71
CA GLY A 102 -7.05 8.83 -11.50
C GLY A 102 -5.64 9.07 -10.95
N VAL A 103 -4.62 8.92 -11.77
CA VAL A 103 -3.19 9.05 -11.39
C VAL A 103 -2.57 10.37 -11.83
N ARG A 104 -3.27 11.20 -12.61
CA ARG A 104 -2.81 12.56 -12.98
C ARG A 104 -2.75 13.49 -11.76
N ARG A 105 -1.67 14.29 -11.64
CA ARG A 105 -1.48 15.35 -10.65
C ARG A 105 -1.93 16.70 -11.23
N GLY A 106 -2.98 17.31 -10.67
CA GLY A 106 -3.49 18.62 -11.11
C GLY A 106 -4.78 19.06 -10.42
N ARG A 107 -5.13 20.36 -10.51
CA ARG A 107 -6.33 20.95 -9.86
C ARG A 107 -7.67 20.42 -10.42
N LEU A 108 -7.70 19.86 -11.63
CA LEU A 108 -8.91 19.27 -12.22
C LEU A 108 -9.25 17.85 -11.71
N ALA A 109 -8.31 17.13 -11.09
CA ALA A 109 -8.61 15.85 -10.44
C ALA A 109 -9.62 16.01 -9.27
N LYS A 110 -9.80 17.24 -8.77
CA LYS A 110 -10.79 17.58 -7.72
C LYS A 110 -12.22 17.71 -8.25
N LEU A 111 -12.45 17.79 -9.56
CA LEU A 111 -13.78 18.08 -10.10
C LEU A 111 -14.76 16.89 -9.99
N ARG A 112 -14.27 15.67 -9.70
CA ARG A 112 -15.13 14.50 -9.38
C ARG A 112 -15.45 14.35 -7.89
N THR A 113 -14.89 15.20 -7.02
CA THR A 113 -15.11 15.16 -5.56
C THR A 113 -15.81 16.41 -5.03
N SER A 114 -16.40 17.22 -5.90
CA SER A 114 -17.12 18.46 -5.54
C SER A 114 -18.56 18.23 -5.08
N PHE A 115 -18.79 17.19 -4.27
CA PHE A 115 -20.03 17.01 -3.51
C PHE A 115 -19.72 16.57 -2.06
N ALA A 116 -18.72 17.18 -1.43
CA ALA A 116 -18.63 17.18 0.03
C ALA A 116 -17.73 18.30 0.55
N ARG A 117 -18.41 19.33 1.08
CA ARG A 117 -18.00 20.18 2.21
C ARG A 117 -16.70 20.98 2.09
N GLU A 118 -16.95 22.27 1.86
CA GLU A 118 -16.29 23.40 2.49
C GLU A 118 -15.96 23.18 3.97
N THR A 119 -14.71 23.43 4.36
CA THR A 119 -14.32 24.35 5.44
C THR A 119 -12.79 24.47 5.58
N ALA A 120 -12.33 25.71 5.46
CA ALA A 120 -11.40 26.41 6.35
C ALA A 120 -9.97 25.89 6.67
N ARG A 121 -9.01 26.73 6.25
CA ARG A 121 -7.94 27.40 7.03
C ARG A 121 -6.55 26.76 7.20
N HIS A 122 -5.59 27.45 6.55
CA HIS A 122 -4.28 27.94 7.00
C HIS A 122 -3.49 27.18 8.09
N GLY A 123 -2.31 26.71 7.69
CA GLY A 123 -1.15 26.49 8.54
C GLY A 123 0.13 26.49 7.71
N LYS A 124 0.89 27.60 7.75
CA LYS A 124 2.27 27.66 7.26
C LYS A 124 3.16 27.02 8.33
N HIS A 125 3.90 25.97 8.00
CA HIS A 125 5.33 25.87 8.30
C HIS A 125 5.99 24.70 7.54
N THR A 126 7.25 24.94 7.26
CA THR A 126 8.14 24.32 6.28
C THR A 126 8.59 22.91 6.63
N ARG A 127 8.53 21.99 5.66
CA ARG A 127 9.67 21.10 5.37
C ARG A 127 9.93 21.15 3.88
N ARG A 128 11.19 21.33 3.51
CA ARG A 128 11.71 21.29 2.13
C ARG A 128 11.41 19.94 1.48
N ARG A 129 10.16 19.76 1.03
CA ARG A 129 9.72 18.62 0.24
C ARG A 129 10.02 19.01 -1.20
N GLY A 130 11.01 18.33 -1.81
CA GLY A 130 11.66 18.72 -3.06
C GLY A 130 10.69 19.27 -4.11
N LEU A 131 11.00 20.46 -4.61
CA LEU A 131 10.22 21.21 -5.59
C LEU A 131 9.82 20.34 -6.80
N LEU A 132 10.69 19.42 -7.21
CA LEU A 132 10.52 18.49 -8.34
C LEU A 132 9.33 17.52 -8.22
N ALA A 133 9.03 17.00 -7.02
CA ALA A 133 7.95 16.03 -6.85
C ALA A 133 6.55 16.66 -7.00
N ARG A 134 6.44 18.00 -6.90
CA ARG A 134 5.19 18.76 -7.09
C ARG A 134 4.94 19.16 -8.54
N VAL A 135 5.88 18.91 -9.46
CA VAL A 135 5.81 19.34 -10.87
C VAL A 135 5.45 18.19 -11.81
N LEU A 136 5.73 16.94 -11.45
CA LEU A 136 5.52 15.82 -12.36
C LEU A 136 4.03 15.44 -12.49
N PRO A 137 3.51 15.28 -13.72
CA PRO A 137 2.08 15.24 -14.01
C PRO A 137 1.40 13.93 -13.63
N VAL A 138 2.14 12.86 -13.31
CA VAL A 138 1.59 11.53 -13.03
C VAL A 138 2.13 10.98 -11.72
N ARG A 139 1.27 10.33 -10.93
CA ARG A 139 1.63 9.55 -9.73
C ARG A 139 2.15 8.18 -10.15
N ARG A 140 3.17 7.69 -9.45
CA ARG A 140 3.64 6.32 -9.63
C ARG A 140 2.63 5.35 -9.04
N THR A 141 1.97 4.59 -9.89
CA THR A 141 0.90 3.67 -9.50
C THR A 141 0.90 2.47 -10.44
N THR A 142 0.70 1.26 -9.91
CA THR A 142 0.55 0.04 -10.69
C THR A 142 -0.84 -0.54 -10.48
N PHE A 143 -1.45 -1.04 -11.54
CA PHE A 143 -2.73 -1.73 -11.56
C PHE A 143 -2.51 -3.14 -12.07
N VAL A 144 -3.04 -4.13 -11.36
CA VAL A 144 -3.19 -5.49 -11.89
C VAL A 144 -4.61 -5.57 -12.42
N ILE A 145 -4.76 -5.83 -13.72
CA ILE A 145 -6.03 -5.81 -14.44
C ILE A 145 -6.26 -7.20 -15.02
N ASP A 146 -7.41 -7.79 -14.71
CA ASP A 146 -7.82 -9.09 -15.24
C ASP A 146 -8.37 -8.97 -16.68
N THR A 147 -8.49 -10.11 -17.35
CA THR A 147 -8.94 -10.28 -18.74
C THR A 147 -10.32 -9.65 -19.02
N ASP A 148 -11.20 -9.56 -18.03
CA ASP A 148 -12.52 -8.91 -18.12
C ASP A 148 -12.48 -7.37 -17.92
N ARG A 149 -11.28 -6.82 -17.74
CA ARG A 149 -10.93 -5.45 -17.35
C ARG A 149 -11.18 -5.12 -15.87
N THR A 150 -11.42 -6.08 -15.00
CA THR A 150 -11.53 -5.83 -13.56
C THR A 150 -10.16 -5.50 -12.97
N VAL A 151 -10.08 -4.40 -12.22
CA VAL A 151 -8.86 -4.06 -11.48
C VAL A 151 -8.79 -4.94 -10.24
N LEU A 152 -7.87 -5.90 -10.23
CA LEU A 152 -7.69 -6.82 -9.11
C LEU A 152 -6.92 -6.18 -7.95
N ARG A 153 -5.88 -5.38 -8.27
CA ARG A 153 -5.05 -4.71 -7.26
C ARG A 153 -4.52 -3.36 -7.74
N VAL A 154 -4.35 -2.44 -6.79
CA VAL A 154 -3.69 -1.14 -7.00
C VAL A 154 -2.52 -0.98 -6.04
N VAL A 155 -1.31 -0.76 -6.57
CA VAL A 155 -0.09 -0.49 -5.78
C VAL A 155 0.30 0.97 -5.97
N SER A 156 0.20 1.76 -4.89
CA SER A 156 0.46 3.21 -4.91
C SER A 156 1.63 3.56 -3.99
N ASN A 157 2.88 3.33 -4.43
CA ASN A 157 4.08 3.66 -3.66
C ASN A 157 5.02 4.61 -4.42
N GLU A 158 4.99 5.90 -4.09
CA GLU A 158 5.77 6.89 -4.86
C GLU A 158 7.30 6.80 -4.64
N LEU A 159 7.74 6.18 -3.53
CA LEU A 159 9.14 6.22 -3.09
C LEU A 159 9.88 4.89 -3.30
N ARG A 160 9.18 3.75 -3.22
CA ARG A 160 9.78 2.41 -3.42
C ARG A 160 9.38 1.86 -4.78
N ALA A 161 10.19 2.17 -5.78
CA ALA A 161 10.02 1.71 -7.16
C ALA A 161 9.90 0.18 -7.27
N SER A 162 10.75 -0.58 -6.57
CA SER A 162 10.77 -2.05 -6.66
C SER A 162 9.49 -2.71 -6.15
N ALA A 163 8.87 -2.13 -5.11
CA ALA A 163 7.65 -2.67 -4.50
C ALA A 163 6.48 -2.81 -5.49
N HIS A 164 6.49 -2.06 -6.60
CA HIS A 164 5.45 -2.16 -7.62
C HIS A 164 5.44 -3.51 -8.33
N ALA A 165 6.59 -4.06 -8.69
CA ALA A 165 6.66 -5.35 -9.36
C ALA A 165 6.46 -6.49 -8.35
N ASP A 166 7.13 -6.40 -7.19
CA ASP A 166 7.06 -7.41 -6.13
C ASP A 166 5.62 -7.63 -5.64
N GLU A 167 4.90 -6.55 -5.33
CA GLU A 167 3.53 -6.65 -4.82
C GLU A 167 2.53 -7.08 -5.89
N ALA A 168 2.75 -6.71 -7.16
CA ALA A 168 1.92 -7.17 -8.27
C ALA A 168 2.12 -8.66 -8.54
N LEU A 169 3.37 -9.11 -8.57
CA LEU A 169 3.73 -10.50 -8.79
C LEU A 169 3.28 -11.41 -7.64
N SER A 170 3.53 -11.00 -6.38
CA SER A 170 3.04 -11.71 -5.20
C SER A 170 1.52 -11.85 -5.24
N PHE A 171 0.80 -10.77 -5.56
CA PHE A 171 -0.66 -10.83 -5.67
C PHE A 171 -1.12 -11.83 -6.74
N LEU A 172 -0.48 -11.84 -7.92
CA LEU A 172 -0.84 -12.76 -9.00
C LEU A 172 -0.50 -14.22 -8.68
N ARG A 173 0.54 -14.49 -7.90
CA ARG A 173 0.86 -15.85 -7.42
C ARG A 173 -0.18 -16.39 -6.45
N ASP A 174 -0.70 -15.52 -5.59
CA ASP A 174 -1.69 -15.88 -4.56
C ASP A 174 -3.13 -15.88 -5.11
N HIS A 175 -3.33 -15.30 -6.30
CA HIS A 175 -4.62 -15.20 -6.94
C HIS A 175 -4.79 -16.35 -7.95
N GLU A 176 -5.63 -17.33 -7.61
CA GLU A 176 -6.04 -18.34 -8.58
C GLU A 176 -6.79 -17.63 -9.74
N PRO A 177 -6.40 -17.86 -11.01
CA PRO A 177 -7.18 -17.41 -12.13
C PRO A 177 -8.60 -17.96 -12.02
N ALA A 178 -9.60 -17.16 -12.36
CA ALA A 178 -10.97 -17.66 -12.50
C ALA A 178 -11.03 -18.60 -13.72
N GLU A 179 -10.65 -19.87 -13.56
CA GLU A 179 -10.60 -20.82 -14.66
C GLU A 179 -11.99 -21.20 -15.20
N VAL A 180 -12.01 -21.32 -16.52
CA VAL A 180 -13.00 -22.01 -17.34
C VAL A 180 -13.28 -23.41 -16.77
N LYS A 181 -14.45 -23.61 -16.18
CA LYS A 181 -14.85 -24.88 -15.56
C LYS A 181 -15.16 -25.98 -16.59
N ALA A 182 -14.50 -27.14 -16.43
CA ALA A 182 -15.03 -28.43 -16.88
C ALA A 182 -14.64 -29.61 -15.94
N GLY A 183 -15.47 -29.83 -14.90
CA GLY A 183 -15.74 -31.14 -14.25
C GLY A 183 -14.73 -31.71 -13.23
N PRO A 184 -15.12 -32.76 -12.47
CA PRO A 184 -16.30 -32.88 -11.62
C PRO A 184 -15.96 -32.98 -10.11
N VAL A 185 -16.98 -32.69 -9.30
CA VAL A 185 -16.95 -32.61 -7.83
C VAL A 185 -16.57 -33.95 -7.19
N GLY A 186 -15.52 -33.91 -6.35
CA GLY A 186 -15.07 -35.00 -5.49
C GLY A 186 -14.63 -34.46 -4.13
N ASP A 187 -15.24 -35.02 -3.10
CA ASP A 187 -15.19 -34.73 -1.67
C ASP A 187 -13.77 -34.59 -1.07
N ARG A 188 -13.57 -33.62 -0.17
CA ARG A 188 -12.58 -33.69 0.92
C ARG A 188 -12.77 -32.56 1.94
N LEU A 189 -13.24 -32.96 3.12
CA LEU A 189 -13.13 -32.22 4.37
C LEU A 189 -11.71 -32.35 4.96
N ALA A 190 -11.30 -31.25 5.61
CA ALA A 190 -10.27 -31.11 6.65
C ALA A 190 -8.79 -31.30 6.23
N GLU A 191 -7.99 -30.22 6.34
CA GLU A 191 -7.06 -30.06 7.49
C GLU A 191 -6.41 -28.65 7.56
N SER A 192 -6.21 -28.26 8.82
CA SER A 192 -5.55 -27.12 9.48
C SER A 192 -4.91 -25.96 8.70
N GLU A 193 -5.41 -24.76 9.01
CA GLU A 193 -4.73 -23.47 8.91
C GLU A 193 -3.44 -23.44 9.76
N THR A 194 -2.28 -23.40 9.10
CA THR A 194 -1.10 -22.74 9.68
C THR A 194 -1.13 -21.28 9.23
N ALA A 195 -1.59 -20.41 10.13
CA ALA A 195 -1.68 -18.97 9.90
C ALA A 195 -0.28 -18.36 9.75
N GLU A 196 0.16 -18.20 8.51
CA GLU A 196 1.24 -17.29 8.14
C GLU A 196 0.87 -15.86 8.60
N PRO A 197 1.82 -15.09 9.16
CA PRO A 197 1.52 -13.79 9.73
C PRO A 197 1.04 -12.84 8.63
N SER A 198 -0.23 -12.43 8.73
CA SER A 198 -0.84 -11.43 7.87
C SER A 198 -0.14 -10.08 8.07
N LEU A 199 0.82 -9.76 7.20
CA LEU A 199 1.46 -8.46 7.14
C LEU A 199 0.51 -7.44 6.48
N VAL A 200 -0.65 -7.21 7.11
CA VAL A 200 -1.52 -6.08 6.81
C VAL A 200 -0.69 -4.82 7.06
N ARG A 201 -0.43 -4.05 5.99
CA ARG A 201 0.20 -2.73 6.13
C ARG A 201 -0.64 -1.89 7.12
N PRO A 202 -0.06 -1.05 7.98
CA PRO A 202 -0.80 -0.26 8.99
C PRO A 202 -1.96 0.59 8.45
N TYR A 203 -1.86 1.02 7.19
CA TYR A 203 -2.63 2.13 6.62
C TYR A 203 -4.12 1.86 6.32
N PRO A 204 -4.55 0.66 5.91
CA PRO A 204 -5.97 0.33 5.77
C PRO A 204 -6.67 0.26 7.13
N LEU A 205 -5.95 -0.15 8.19
CA LEU A 205 -6.51 -0.28 9.54
C LEU A 205 -6.78 1.07 10.20
N THR A 206 -5.94 2.07 9.95
CA THR A 206 -6.08 3.42 10.52
C THR A 206 -6.76 4.41 9.57
N ALA A 207 -7.25 3.94 8.41
CA ALA A 207 -7.80 4.77 7.34
C ALA A 207 -6.88 5.96 6.94
N GLY A 208 -5.56 5.76 7.00
CA GLY A 208 -4.57 6.79 6.67
C GLY A 208 -4.38 7.90 7.73
N ARG A 209 -4.99 7.79 8.91
CA ARG A 209 -4.75 8.70 10.04
C ARG A 209 -3.40 8.36 10.70
N THR A 210 -2.64 9.39 11.07
CA THR A 210 -1.31 9.27 11.71
C THR A 210 -1.26 9.79 13.15
N GLY A 211 -2.41 10.15 13.74
CA GLY A 211 -2.51 10.62 15.11
C GLY A 211 -3.84 10.17 15.73
N ALA A 212 -3.79 9.64 16.94
CA ALA A 212 -4.95 9.34 17.76
C ALA A 212 -5.28 10.55 18.65
N ASP A 213 -6.54 10.70 19.05
CA ASP A 213 -6.96 11.77 19.97
C ASP A 213 -6.44 11.55 21.41
N VAL A 214 -5.97 10.34 21.71
CA VAL A 214 -5.35 9.95 22.98
C VAL A 214 -3.99 9.31 22.70
N ASP A 215 -2.91 9.86 23.26
CA ASP A 215 -1.58 9.24 23.19
C ASP A 215 -1.49 8.13 24.24
N VAL A 216 -1.28 6.90 23.78
CA VAL A 216 -1.21 5.70 24.62
C VAL A 216 0.23 5.19 24.63
N PRO A 217 0.91 5.17 25.79
CA PRO A 217 2.24 4.56 25.92
C PRO A 217 2.22 3.08 25.54
N LEU A 218 3.34 2.56 25.02
CA LEU A 218 3.43 1.20 24.51
C LEU A 218 3.29 0.12 25.60
N ASP A 219 3.68 0.49 26.82
CA ASP A 219 3.65 -0.30 28.05
C ASP A 219 2.42 -0.04 28.91
N ALA A 220 1.51 0.83 28.47
CA ALA A 220 0.28 1.11 29.20
C ALA A 220 -0.64 -0.11 29.21
N GLU A 221 -1.15 -0.47 30.37
CA GLU A 221 -2.05 -1.60 30.53
C GLU A 221 -3.46 -1.22 30.04
N ILE A 222 -4.01 -2.03 29.14
CA ILE A 222 -5.29 -1.79 28.49
C ILE A 222 -6.32 -2.78 29.02
N GLU A 223 -7.46 -2.26 29.46
CA GLU A 223 -8.59 -3.04 29.96
C GLU A 223 -9.83 -2.76 29.12
N ALA A 224 -10.52 -3.82 28.68
CA ALA A 224 -11.81 -3.67 28.03
C ALA A 224 -12.87 -3.20 29.03
N LEU A 225 -13.55 -2.10 28.71
CA LEU A 225 -14.66 -1.62 29.52
C LEU A 225 -15.90 -2.47 29.22
N ALA A 226 -16.44 -3.12 30.25
CA ALA A 226 -17.75 -3.75 30.20
C ALA A 226 -18.84 -2.65 30.20
N VAL A 227 -18.95 -1.90 29.10
CA VAL A 227 -19.89 -0.77 28.99
C VAL A 227 -20.82 -0.93 27.79
N THR A 228 -22.03 -1.37 28.14
CA THR A 228 -23.34 -1.31 27.45
C THR A 228 -23.64 -2.30 26.32
N SER A 229 -24.91 -2.70 26.31
CA SER A 229 -25.61 -3.85 25.72
C SER A 229 -25.65 -3.96 24.20
N LYS A 230 -24.75 -3.28 23.47
CA LYS A 230 -24.62 -3.43 22.01
C LYS A 230 -23.15 -3.55 21.64
N ARG A 231 -22.69 -4.79 21.48
CA ARG A 231 -21.42 -5.07 20.81
C ARG A 231 -21.46 -4.38 19.44
N PRO A 232 -20.42 -3.64 19.04
CA PRO A 232 -20.38 -3.02 17.72
C PRO A 232 -20.65 -4.09 16.64
N PRO A 233 -21.41 -3.80 15.57
CA PRO A 233 -21.75 -4.77 14.53
C PRO A 233 -20.56 -4.99 13.58
N TRP A 234 -19.36 -5.17 14.14
CA TRP A 234 -18.18 -5.49 13.38
C TRP A 234 -18.17 -6.99 13.04
N PRO A 235 -17.80 -7.36 11.79
CA PRO A 235 -17.55 -8.75 11.44
C PRO A 235 -16.54 -9.40 12.40
N LYS A 236 -16.61 -10.72 12.58
CA LYS A 236 -15.68 -11.46 13.47
C LYS A 236 -14.19 -11.28 13.08
N SER A 237 -13.93 -11.01 11.81
CA SER A 237 -12.60 -10.74 11.25
C SER A 237 -12.12 -9.30 11.45
N ASP A 238 -12.94 -8.40 12.02
CA ASP A 238 -12.55 -7.01 12.24
C ASP A 238 -11.53 -6.91 13.38
N VAL A 239 -10.39 -6.30 13.06
CA VAL A 239 -9.27 -6.13 13.98
C VAL A 239 -9.68 -5.40 15.27
N ARG A 240 -10.63 -4.46 15.22
CA ARG A 240 -11.11 -3.76 16.43
C ARG A 240 -11.84 -4.70 17.39
N GLY A 241 -12.63 -5.64 16.85
CA GLY A 241 -13.32 -6.66 17.64
C GLY A 241 -12.35 -7.68 18.26
N GLN A 242 -11.26 -7.98 17.56
CA GLN A 242 -10.19 -8.84 18.07
C GLN A 242 -9.42 -8.16 19.21
N ILE A 243 -9.09 -6.87 19.09
CA ILE A 243 -8.46 -6.09 20.17
C ILE A 243 -9.33 -6.11 21.44
N LEU A 244 -10.64 -5.88 21.33
CA LEU A 244 -11.56 -5.95 22.49
C LEU A 244 -11.57 -7.33 23.16
N THR A 245 -11.48 -8.38 22.35
CA THR A 245 -11.47 -9.77 22.84
C THR A 245 -10.14 -10.09 23.54
N SER A 246 -9.01 -9.63 23.00
CA SER A 246 -7.69 -9.76 23.63
C SER A 246 -7.60 -8.97 24.94
N CYS A 247 -8.22 -7.78 25.02
CA CYS A 247 -8.26 -6.95 26.23
C CYS A 247 -9.23 -7.44 27.32
N ALA A 248 -9.85 -8.63 27.15
CA ALA A 248 -10.60 -9.30 28.21
C ALA A 248 -9.69 -9.76 29.37
N ARG A 249 -8.40 -9.96 29.08
CA ARG A 249 -7.31 -9.99 30.06
C ARG A 249 -6.51 -8.70 29.89
N ARG A 250 -6.02 -8.09 30.97
CA ARG A 250 -5.22 -6.85 30.89
C ARG A 250 -3.96 -7.12 30.07
N HIS A 251 -3.79 -6.38 28.98
CA HIS A 251 -2.62 -6.49 28.11
C HIS A 251 -2.11 -5.09 27.76
N SER A 252 -0.81 -4.97 27.60
CA SER A 252 -0.16 -3.78 27.05
C SER A 252 -0.38 -3.66 25.53
N VAL A 253 -0.15 -2.46 24.98
CA VAL A 253 -0.22 -2.24 23.52
C VAL A 253 0.75 -3.15 22.76
N ALA A 254 1.93 -3.42 23.32
CA ALA A 254 2.91 -4.33 22.74
C ALA A 254 2.42 -5.79 22.71
N GLU A 255 1.79 -6.26 23.78
CA GLU A 255 1.22 -7.62 23.85
C GLU A 255 0.04 -7.78 22.88
N ILE A 256 -0.82 -6.77 22.75
CA ILE A 256 -1.90 -6.76 21.76
C ILE A 256 -1.33 -6.83 20.33
N ALA A 257 -0.28 -6.06 20.06
CA ALA A 257 0.39 -6.06 18.75
C ALA A 257 0.98 -7.43 18.42
N ALA A 258 1.64 -8.05 19.38
CA ALA A 258 2.22 -9.39 19.23
C ALA A 258 1.14 -10.46 19.04
N ALA A 259 0.10 -10.48 19.88
CA ALA A 259 -0.97 -11.48 19.84
C ALA A 259 -1.77 -11.44 18.54
N LEU A 260 -1.97 -10.25 17.97
CA LEU A 260 -2.74 -10.05 16.73
C LEU A 260 -1.86 -9.91 15.48
N SER A 261 -0.53 -10.08 15.62
CA SER A 261 0.45 -9.86 14.54
C SER A 261 0.30 -8.51 13.83
N LEU A 262 -0.07 -7.46 14.58
CA LEU A 262 -0.30 -6.12 14.05
C LEU A 262 0.95 -5.25 14.18
N PRO A 263 1.21 -4.34 13.22
CA PRO A 263 2.26 -3.35 13.37
C PRO A 263 2.01 -2.46 14.60
N LEU A 264 3.04 -2.28 15.43
CA LEU A 264 2.94 -1.59 16.72
C LEU A 264 2.30 -0.19 16.63
N GLY A 265 2.64 0.58 15.59
CA GLY A 265 2.05 1.89 15.35
C GLY A 265 0.56 1.85 14.99
N ALA A 266 0.11 0.81 14.28
CA ALA A 266 -1.30 0.58 13.97
C ALA A 266 -2.07 0.16 15.23
N THR A 267 -1.49 -0.73 16.04
CA THR A 267 -2.08 -1.18 17.30
C THR A 267 -2.26 -0.01 18.26
N ARG A 268 -1.21 0.79 18.47
CA ARG A 268 -1.27 1.99 19.33
C ARG A 268 -2.36 2.95 18.88
N PHE A 269 -2.50 3.12 17.57
CA PHE A 269 -3.53 3.96 16.97
C PHE A 269 -4.95 3.41 17.22
N LEU A 270 -5.19 2.14 16.90
CA LEU A 270 -6.49 1.50 17.06
C LEU A 270 -6.94 1.44 18.52
N VAL A 271 -6.00 1.17 19.43
CA VAL A 271 -6.26 1.22 20.87
C VAL A 271 -6.64 2.64 21.29
N GLY A 272 -5.93 3.68 20.83
CA GLY A 272 -6.28 5.08 21.11
C GLY A 272 -7.67 5.48 20.62
N ASP A 273 -8.06 5.05 19.40
CA ASP A 273 -9.41 5.29 18.87
C ASP A 273 -10.50 4.58 19.71
N LEU A 274 -10.25 3.35 20.16
CA LEU A 274 -11.17 2.59 21.01
C LEU A 274 -11.28 3.16 22.43
N VAL A 275 -10.21 3.74 22.96
CA VAL A 275 -10.23 4.49 24.23
C VAL A 275 -11.05 5.77 24.09
N GLY A 276 -10.84 6.54 23.01
CA GLY A 276 -11.62 7.76 22.73
C GLY A 276 -13.11 7.49 22.52
N GLN A 277 -13.46 6.31 22.00
CA GLN A 277 -14.84 5.84 21.84
C GLN A 277 -15.44 5.20 23.11
N GLY A 278 -14.66 5.10 24.20
CA GLY A 278 -15.13 4.56 25.48
C GLY A 278 -15.23 3.03 25.56
N TYR A 279 -14.63 2.29 24.61
CA TYR A 279 -14.61 0.83 24.63
C TYR A 279 -13.45 0.25 25.45
N LEU A 280 -12.36 1.00 25.58
CA LEU A 280 -11.16 0.59 26.33
C LEU A 280 -10.81 1.66 27.38
N ARG A 281 -10.18 1.23 28.47
CA ARG A 281 -9.56 2.11 29.48
C ARG A 281 -8.06 1.85 29.53
N VAL A 282 -7.30 2.95 29.57
CA VAL A 282 -5.86 2.94 29.78
C VAL A 282 -5.58 3.05 31.27
N HIS A 283 -4.80 2.12 31.80
CA HIS A 283 -4.22 2.21 33.14
C HIS A 283 -2.77 2.65 32.97
N ALA A 284 -2.45 3.87 33.41
CA ALA A 284 -1.08 4.36 33.39
C ALA A 284 -0.22 3.57 34.38
N ARG A 285 1.02 3.24 33.99
CA ARG A 285 2.03 2.70 34.92
C ARG A 285 2.83 3.86 35.54
N THR A 286 3.15 3.71 36.82
CA THR A 286 3.87 4.61 37.75
C THR A 286 5.32 5.00 37.35
N GLY A 287 5.63 5.11 36.05
CA GLY A 287 7.00 5.37 35.54
C GLY A 287 7.27 6.79 35.03
N ASP A 288 6.28 7.68 35.05
CA ASP A 288 6.33 9.04 34.45
C ASP A 288 7.30 10.05 35.11
N ALA A 289 8.27 9.60 35.90
CA ALA A 289 9.24 10.46 36.58
C ALA A 289 10.65 10.43 35.96
N ILE A 290 10.81 10.00 34.69
CA ILE A 290 12.13 10.01 34.04
C ILE A 290 12.26 11.23 33.13
N THR A 291 13.11 12.18 33.54
CA THR A 291 13.35 13.41 32.78
C THR A 291 14.11 13.13 31.48
N ILE A 292 14.06 14.08 30.53
CA ILE A 292 14.77 13.97 29.24
C ILE A 292 16.27 13.72 29.45
N ASP A 293 16.87 14.33 30.47
CA ASP A 293 18.29 14.15 30.80
C ASP A 293 18.60 12.73 31.28
N GLN A 294 17.74 12.15 32.11
CA GLN A 294 17.89 10.77 32.58
C GLN A 294 17.71 9.76 31.44
N ARG A 295 16.81 10.05 30.49
CA ARG A 295 16.66 9.25 29.27
C ARG A 295 17.91 9.32 28.39
N ARG A 296 18.50 10.52 28.25
CA ARG A 296 19.73 10.74 27.48
C ARG A 296 20.92 10.00 28.10
N GLU A 297 21.03 10.02 29.42
CA GLU A 297 22.06 9.32 30.19
C GLU A 297 21.96 7.79 30.02
N LEU A 298 20.74 7.26 30.10
CA LEU A 298 20.50 5.83 29.89
C LEU A 298 20.91 5.38 28.48
N ILE A 299 20.57 6.16 27.45
CA ILE A 299 20.95 5.87 26.06
C ILE A 299 22.47 5.95 25.88
N ALA A 300 23.13 6.96 26.45
CA ALA A 300 24.58 7.12 26.36
C ALA A 300 25.33 5.92 26.98
N ARG A 301 24.93 5.50 28.18
CA ARG A 301 25.50 4.32 28.86
C ARG A 301 25.30 3.03 28.06
N THR A 302 24.12 2.86 27.47
CA THR A 302 23.80 1.66 26.66
C THR A 302 24.65 1.61 25.39
N LEU A 303 24.80 2.74 24.69
CA LEU A 303 25.66 2.83 23.49
C LEU A 303 27.14 2.59 23.81
N GLN A 304 27.61 3.07 24.97
CA GLN A 304 28.98 2.85 25.42
C GLN A 304 29.25 1.36 25.72
N GLY A 305 28.33 0.68 26.39
CA GLY A 305 28.43 -0.77 26.63
C GLY A 305 28.42 -1.59 25.34
N LEU A 306 27.57 -1.24 24.38
CA LEU A 306 27.51 -1.93 23.09
C LEU A 306 28.78 -1.73 22.25
N ARG A 307 29.41 -0.57 22.32
CA ARG A 307 30.71 -0.32 21.65
C ARG A 307 31.85 -1.10 22.28
N ALA A 308 31.89 -1.17 23.61
CA ALA A 308 32.90 -1.96 24.32
C ALA A 308 32.84 -3.45 23.96
N LEU A 309 31.64 -3.98 23.67
CA LEU A 309 31.43 -5.35 23.21
C LEU A 309 31.80 -5.58 21.73
N ALA A 310 31.89 -4.53 20.92
CA ALA A 310 32.25 -4.62 19.51
C ALA A 310 33.78 -4.50 19.28
N ASP A 311 34.51 -3.96 20.25
CA ASP A 311 35.96 -3.80 20.23
C ASP A 311 36.72 -4.95 20.93
N THR A 312 36.01 -6.03 21.31
CA THR A 312 36.55 -7.27 21.91
C THR A 312 36.37 -8.43 20.95
#